data_AF-A0A385ACI0-F1
#
_entry.id   AF-A0A385ACI0-F1
#
_cell.length_a   1.000
_cell.length_b   1.000
_cell.length_c   1.000
_cell.angle_alpha   90.00
_cell.angle_beta   90.00
_cell.angle_gamma   90.00
#
_symmetry.space_group_name_H-M   'P 1'
#
loop_
_entity.id
_entity.type
_entity.pdbx_description
1 polymer ?
#
loop_
_entity_poly.entity_id
_entity_poly.type
_entity_poly.pdbx_seq_one_letter_code
_entity_poly.pdbx_strand_id
1 'polypeptide(L)'
;MSKFTKLGMLFGVTGIMTSVTYATNNVKAAEASSSVASSDSSTLPKETQSSVNSSLSSSTAKVVSSKNDSSTSESIKNTNETTEETALSTTVLKQDANMGQGYYATTNNIFARSLLRTNTQAFLDSIHQGSINGWNKYGVLPSTVAAQAILESGWGASSLTTLANNLFGIKGDYNGASIIMPTQEYINGQWITINASFRKYPSRNESIEDHGRFLNDNSRYHNLLWQTDYRTVTQLLQSDGYATSPTYAASLNRIIEEYHLYDWDNEVINVNTGAMDNLSVRGSNLSISGWHISSNSNNKPYSYLILLDANSNKEISRIKINRTQRADVNNVFPSVANSLNSGFNVQVPISDDMMGKKIKVISRYSSSADGNGSFSDYNFTNVVGMPVTSAGSLDVINQNQLDRIQLSGWFATDAAVNKPYRYVILLDTATNKELGRYQVQSLARPDVANVYPNIANVMNSGYNVAIPLTSQLLGKQVRVITRYSDNAQGNGNFVDYWNDGKTFQTRGNQNKGWLDVFKQSGNKIHAMGWHITDSSLDKKNHYLIILDSNNKELGRYKVPTIARPDVAKVYSTIYGAQNGGIDYEIPVTSAMKGKAIHVISRYTNDAQGNGEFTDYWFPNQINKIS
;
A
#
# COMPACT_ATOMS: atom_id res chain seq x y z
N MET A 1 -56.80 -15.05 -14.17
CA MET A 1 -56.47 -16.45 -13.81
C MET A 1 -54.98 -16.52 -13.49
N SER A 2 -54.59 -17.32 -12.51
CA SER A 2 -53.20 -17.45 -12.02
C SER A 2 -52.84 -18.93 -11.96
N LYS A 3 -51.56 -19.27 -12.22
CA LYS A 3 -50.74 -20.39 -11.70
C LYS A 3 -49.81 -21.01 -12.77
N PHE A 4 -48.53 -21.22 -12.39
CA PHE A 4 -47.59 -22.35 -12.67
C PHE A 4 -47.46 -22.91 -14.13
N THR A 5 -46.34 -23.44 -14.66
CA THR A 5 -45.13 -24.09 -14.09
C THR A 5 -43.97 -24.15 -15.12
N LYS A 6 -42.71 -24.33 -14.65
CA LYS A 6 -41.56 -25.07 -15.23
C LYS A 6 -41.45 -25.32 -16.75
N LEU A 7 -40.30 -24.94 -17.36
CA LEU A 7 -39.14 -25.80 -17.73
C LEU A 7 -37.98 -24.92 -18.29
N GLY A 8 -36.68 -25.29 -18.36
CA GLY A 8 -35.90 -26.32 -17.67
C GLY A 8 -34.88 -27.07 -18.55
N MET A 9 -33.55 -26.83 -18.40
CA MET A 9 -32.49 -27.64 -19.04
C MET A 9 -31.20 -27.72 -18.21
N LEU A 10 -30.42 -28.78 -18.45
CA LEU A 10 -29.36 -29.31 -17.60
C LEU A 10 -28.17 -29.74 -18.47
N PHE A 11 -26.94 -29.35 -18.13
CA PHE A 11 -25.72 -30.03 -18.58
C PHE A 11 -24.68 -30.02 -17.46
N GLY A 12 -24.20 -31.21 -17.10
CA GLY A 12 -23.09 -31.39 -16.18
C GLY A 12 -21.86 -31.93 -16.92
N VAL A 13 -20.67 -31.68 -16.38
CA VAL A 13 -19.42 -32.28 -16.84
C VAL A 13 -18.66 -32.82 -15.63
N THR A 14 -18.28 -34.09 -15.71
CA THR A 14 -17.61 -34.84 -14.64
C THR A 14 -16.08 -34.68 -14.76
N GLY A 15 -15.41 -34.26 -13.69
CA GLY A 15 -13.94 -34.17 -13.61
C GLY A 15 -13.35 -35.27 -12.72
N ILE A 16 -12.36 -36.01 -13.23
CA ILE A 16 -11.85 -37.25 -12.61
C ILE A 16 -10.74 -36.93 -11.59
N MET A 17 -10.86 -37.48 -10.38
CA MET A 17 -9.78 -37.52 -9.38
C MET A 17 -8.75 -38.59 -9.74
N THR A 18 -7.52 -38.19 -10.03
CA THR A 18 -6.35 -39.09 -10.10
C THR A 18 -5.51 -38.95 -8.83
N SER A 19 -5.53 -39.99 -7.98
CA SER A 19 -4.68 -40.08 -6.80
C SER A 19 -3.28 -40.56 -7.17
N VAL A 20 -2.27 -39.72 -6.95
CA VAL A 20 -0.85 -40.09 -7.10
C VAL A 20 -0.26 -40.39 -5.73
N THR A 21 0.02 -41.67 -5.49
CA THR A 21 0.70 -42.13 -4.27
C THR A 21 2.21 -41.99 -4.45
N TYR A 22 2.89 -41.24 -3.57
CA TYR A 22 4.35 -41.28 -3.47
C TYR A 22 4.78 -41.70 -2.06
N ALA A 23 5.77 -42.60 -2.03
CA ALA A 23 6.23 -43.28 -0.82
C ALA A 23 7.04 -42.36 0.09
N THR A 24 6.89 -42.56 1.40
CA THR A 24 7.68 -41.90 2.44
C THR A 24 9.07 -42.51 2.56
N ASN A 25 10.12 -41.70 2.41
CA ASN A 25 11.47 -42.04 2.87
C ASN A 25 11.76 -41.31 4.19
N ASN A 26 11.89 -42.09 5.27
CA ASN A 26 12.29 -41.59 6.59
C ASN A 26 13.79 -41.30 6.62
N VAL A 27 14.18 -40.10 7.07
CA VAL A 27 15.51 -39.86 7.63
C VAL A 27 15.35 -39.16 8.98
N LYS A 28 15.84 -39.81 10.05
CA LYS A 28 15.97 -39.24 11.39
C LYS A 28 17.33 -38.55 11.51
N ALA A 29 17.35 -37.30 11.97
CA ALA A 29 18.41 -36.63 12.76
C ALA A 29 18.10 -35.13 12.82
N ALA A 30 18.43 -34.37 13.86
CA ALA A 30 18.71 -34.70 15.26
C ALA A 30 18.45 -33.42 16.08
N GLU A 31 18.09 -33.56 17.36
CA GLU A 31 17.88 -32.41 18.24
C GLU A 31 19.23 -31.79 18.66
N ALA A 32 19.30 -30.46 18.68
CA ALA A 32 20.40 -29.72 19.29
C ALA A 32 19.84 -28.50 20.04
N SER A 33 19.50 -28.72 21.32
CA SER A 33 19.15 -27.65 22.25
C SER A 33 20.42 -26.99 22.79
N SER A 34 20.52 -25.67 22.74
CA SER A 34 21.47 -24.93 23.58
C SER A 34 20.83 -23.65 24.13
N SER A 35 20.82 -23.57 25.45
CA SER A 35 20.14 -22.61 26.31
C SER A 35 20.89 -21.28 26.51
N VAL A 36 20.13 -20.20 26.68
CA VAL A 36 20.29 -19.16 27.73
C VAL A 36 21.62 -18.37 27.78
N ALA A 37 21.50 -17.04 27.63
CA ALA A 37 21.90 -16.09 28.70
C ALA A 37 21.31 -14.68 28.45
N SER A 38 20.77 -14.09 29.51
CA SER A 38 20.30 -12.70 29.60
C SER A 38 21.32 -11.82 30.31
N SER A 39 21.38 -10.53 29.98
CA SER A 39 21.97 -9.51 30.87
C SER A 39 21.19 -8.21 30.81
N ASP A 40 20.67 -7.80 31.96
CA ASP A 40 19.89 -6.59 32.21
C ASP A 40 20.79 -5.36 32.45
N SER A 41 20.22 -4.16 32.32
CA SER A 41 20.66 -2.84 32.86
C SER A 41 20.35 -1.73 31.84
N SER A 42 19.34 -0.88 31.99
CA SER A 42 19.05 0.10 33.06
C SER A 42 19.95 1.36 33.03
N THR A 43 19.39 2.49 32.58
CA THR A 43 19.30 3.76 33.37
C THR A 43 18.61 4.89 32.58
N LEU A 44 17.77 5.64 33.27
CA LEU A 44 17.27 6.99 32.90
C LEU A 44 18.02 8.02 33.76
N PRO A 45 18.00 9.31 33.38
CA PRO A 45 17.29 10.25 34.26
C PRO A 45 16.47 11.36 33.57
N LYS A 46 15.60 11.95 34.39
CA LYS A 46 14.91 13.26 34.29
C LYS A 46 15.90 14.44 34.07
N GLU A 47 15.55 15.71 33.85
CA GLU A 47 14.30 16.52 33.92
C GLU A 47 14.47 17.71 32.93
N THR A 48 13.48 18.53 32.55
CA THR A 48 13.08 19.76 33.28
C THR A 48 11.98 20.50 32.47
N GLN A 49 11.10 21.27 33.13
CA GLN A 49 10.07 22.12 32.52
C GLN A 49 10.61 23.48 32.05
N SER A 50 9.96 24.12 31.06
CA SER A 50 9.79 25.58 31.07
C SER A 50 8.55 26.02 30.30
N SER A 51 7.79 26.91 30.92
CA SER A 51 6.64 27.64 30.36
C SER A 51 7.07 28.95 29.70
N VAL A 52 6.39 29.40 28.64
CA VAL A 52 6.06 30.84 28.46
C VAL A 52 4.67 30.97 27.82
N ASN A 53 3.94 31.98 28.28
CA ASN A 53 2.58 32.35 27.91
C ASN A 53 2.63 33.63 27.05
N SER A 54 1.87 33.74 25.95
CA SER A 54 1.37 35.04 25.47
C SER A 54 0.27 34.89 24.42
N SER A 55 -0.69 35.79 24.48
CA SER A 55 -1.91 35.81 23.68
C SER A 55 -2.11 37.16 22.98
N LEU A 56 -3.13 37.19 22.10
CA LEU A 56 -3.94 38.35 21.71
C LEU A 56 -3.53 39.25 20.52
N SER A 57 -4.58 39.53 19.73
CA SER A 57 -4.94 40.83 19.14
C SER A 57 -4.59 41.17 17.69
N SER A 58 -5.51 40.74 16.82
CA SER A 58 -6.21 41.55 15.81
C SER A 58 -5.99 43.08 15.75
N SER A 59 -5.88 43.59 14.52
CA SER A 59 -6.63 44.77 14.04
C SER A 59 -6.60 44.79 12.50
N THR A 60 -7.40 45.52 11.71
CA THR A 60 -8.82 45.91 11.68
C THR A 60 -9.00 46.73 10.38
N ALA A 61 -9.76 46.21 9.42
CA ALA A 61 -10.55 46.93 8.38
C ALA A 61 -9.81 47.84 7.36
N LYS A 62 -10.35 48.25 6.19
CA LYS A 62 -11.71 48.42 5.61
C LYS A 62 -11.68 48.04 4.10
N VAL A 63 -12.72 47.51 3.42
CA VAL A 63 -14.07 48.09 3.08
C VAL A 63 -13.92 49.34 2.16
N VAL A 64 -14.47 49.48 0.94
CA VAL A 64 -15.43 48.64 0.16
C VAL A 64 -15.48 49.04 -1.34
N SER A 65 -16.16 48.20 -2.16
CA SER A 65 -16.90 48.49 -3.41
C SER A 65 -16.24 48.01 -4.73
N SER A 66 -16.97 47.48 -5.73
CA SER A 66 -18.38 47.03 -5.79
C SER A 66 -18.70 46.30 -7.10
N LYS A 67 -19.68 45.37 -7.08
CA LYS A 67 -20.66 45.03 -8.16
C LYS A 67 -20.12 44.52 -9.52
N ASN A 68 -20.81 43.66 -10.26
CA ASN A 68 -21.97 42.83 -9.95
C ASN A 68 -22.01 41.54 -10.80
N ASP A 69 -22.83 40.62 -10.33
CA ASP A 69 -23.15 39.27 -10.80
C ASP A 69 -23.55 39.01 -12.28
N SER A 70 -23.10 37.83 -12.73
CA SER A 70 -23.87 36.71 -13.34
C SER A 70 -24.46 36.69 -14.76
N SER A 71 -24.38 35.46 -15.31
CA SER A 71 -25.24 34.82 -16.33
C SER A 71 -25.04 35.28 -17.79
N THR A 72 -25.32 34.48 -18.83
CA THR A 72 -25.95 33.15 -18.97
C THR A 72 -25.23 32.28 -20.03
N SER A 73 -25.48 30.97 -20.01
CA SER A 73 -25.18 30.03 -21.10
C SER A 73 -26.36 29.92 -22.07
N GLU A 74 -26.12 29.90 -23.39
CA GLU A 74 -27.09 29.34 -24.36
C GLU A 74 -26.42 28.77 -25.62
N SER A 75 -27.12 27.87 -26.31
CA SER A 75 -26.57 26.94 -27.31
C SER A 75 -27.17 27.12 -28.70
N ILE A 76 -26.40 26.85 -29.77
CA ILE A 76 -26.91 26.73 -31.15
C ILE A 76 -26.36 25.46 -31.82
N LYS A 77 -27.17 24.86 -32.70
CA LYS A 77 -27.05 23.51 -33.27
C LYS A 77 -26.32 23.47 -34.62
N ASN A 78 -25.91 22.26 -35.03
CA ASN A 78 -25.49 21.91 -36.39
C ASN A 78 -26.51 22.27 -37.47
N THR A 79 -26.02 22.60 -38.68
CA THR A 79 -26.65 22.20 -39.95
C THR A 79 -25.66 22.13 -41.11
N ASN A 80 -25.75 21.01 -41.84
CA ASN A 80 -25.52 20.77 -43.28
C ASN A 80 -24.12 20.88 -43.92
N GLU A 81 -23.82 19.81 -44.66
CA GLU A 81 -22.85 19.75 -45.76
C GLU A 81 -23.35 20.55 -46.98
N THR A 82 -22.43 21.21 -47.69
CA THR A 82 -22.53 21.39 -49.15
C THR A 82 -21.13 21.33 -49.75
N THR A 83 -20.93 20.44 -50.72
CA THR A 83 -19.75 20.44 -51.60
C THR A 83 -19.87 21.55 -52.64
N GLU A 84 -18.94 22.52 -52.63
CA GLU A 84 -18.57 23.25 -53.84
C GLU A 84 -17.05 23.44 -53.91
N GLU A 85 -16.49 23.07 -55.06
CA GLU A 85 -15.10 23.20 -55.43
C GLU A 85 -14.84 24.64 -55.91
N THR A 86 -14.04 25.42 -55.18
CA THR A 86 -13.59 26.75 -55.65
C THR A 86 -12.08 26.92 -55.45
N ALA A 87 -11.42 27.24 -56.57
CA ALA A 87 -9.97 27.19 -56.77
C ALA A 87 -9.12 27.86 -55.69
N LEU A 88 -8.01 27.20 -55.31
CA LEU A 88 -6.89 27.86 -54.64
C LEU A 88 -6.31 28.96 -55.54
N SER A 89 -6.67 30.21 -55.27
CA SER A 89 -5.95 31.36 -55.79
C SER A 89 -4.71 31.58 -54.92
N THR A 90 -3.53 31.22 -55.42
CA THR A 90 -2.25 31.41 -54.74
C THR A 90 -1.95 32.89 -54.53
N THR A 91 -2.19 33.40 -53.32
CA THR A 91 -1.73 34.72 -52.87
C THR A 91 -0.21 34.73 -52.74
N VAL A 92 0.47 35.10 -53.83
CA VAL A 92 1.92 35.35 -53.83
C VAL A 92 2.23 36.51 -52.87
N LEU A 93 3.02 36.22 -51.83
CA LEU A 93 3.50 37.24 -50.89
C LEU A 93 4.38 38.26 -51.63
N LYS A 94 4.10 39.55 -51.46
CA LYS A 94 4.90 40.63 -52.05
C LYS A 94 5.95 41.10 -51.04
N GLN A 95 7.21 41.13 -51.48
CA GLN A 95 8.38 41.51 -50.67
C GLN A 95 8.29 42.99 -50.22
N ASP A 96 8.69 43.27 -48.99
CA ASP A 96 8.93 44.65 -48.54
C ASP A 96 10.31 45.13 -49.00
N ALA A 97 10.33 46.17 -49.83
CA ALA A 97 11.57 46.69 -50.42
C ALA A 97 12.45 47.48 -49.42
N ASN A 98 11.91 47.89 -48.26
CA ASN A 98 12.60 48.75 -47.31
C ASN A 98 13.35 47.99 -46.19
N MET A 99 13.09 46.68 -46.02
CA MET A 99 13.60 45.89 -44.89
C MET A 99 14.61 44.79 -45.28
N GLY A 100 14.90 44.62 -46.58
CA GLY A 100 15.85 43.62 -47.08
C GLY A 100 15.23 42.26 -47.42
N GLN A 101 16.05 41.33 -47.86
CA GLN A 101 15.61 40.00 -48.29
C GLN A 101 15.13 39.18 -47.08
N GLY A 102 13.93 38.58 -47.17
CA GLY A 102 13.35 37.74 -46.09
C GLY A 102 12.17 38.35 -45.33
N TYR A 103 11.80 39.61 -45.57
CA TYR A 103 10.68 40.29 -44.89
C TYR A 103 9.45 40.47 -45.78
N TYR A 104 8.27 40.16 -45.24
CA TYR A 104 6.97 40.22 -45.92
C TYR A 104 5.99 41.09 -45.13
N ALA A 105 5.25 41.95 -45.83
CA ALA A 105 4.23 42.80 -45.19
C ALA A 105 3.01 41.98 -44.74
N THR A 106 2.68 42.01 -43.45
CA THR A 106 1.48 41.32 -42.93
C THR A 106 0.20 42.05 -43.28
N THR A 107 -0.60 41.50 -44.20
CA THR A 107 -2.00 41.90 -44.36
C THR A 107 -2.85 41.38 -43.20
N ASN A 108 -3.74 42.23 -42.69
CA ASN A 108 -4.65 41.90 -41.59
C ASN A 108 -5.78 40.96 -42.07
N ASN A 109 -5.49 39.67 -42.18
CA ASN A 109 -6.49 38.65 -42.49
C ASN A 109 -6.41 37.47 -41.49
N ILE A 110 -7.50 37.22 -40.78
CA ILE A 110 -7.55 36.28 -39.64
C ILE A 110 -7.39 34.83 -40.12
N PHE A 111 -7.91 34.48 -41.30
CA PHE A 111 -7.71 33.16 -41.91
C PHE A 111 -6.24 32.91 -42.31
N ALA A 112 -5.56 33.92 -42.86
CA ALA A 112 -4.15 33.81 -43.20
C ALA A 112 -3.29 33.59 -41.94
N ARG A 113 -3.60 34.25 -40.81
CA ARG A 113 -2.93 33.99 -39.52
C ARG A 113 -3.14 32.57 -39.00
N SER A 114 -4.29 31.94 -39.27
CA SER A 114 -4.55 30.54 -38.92
C SER A 114 -3.69 29.57 -39.77
N LEU A 115 -3.72 29.75 -41.09
CA LEU A 115 -2.94 28.94 -42.04
C LEU A 115 -1.43 29.09 -41.86
N LEU A 116 -0.95 30.31 -41.56
CA LEU A 116 0.44 30.55 -41.21
C LEU A 116 0.81 29.86 -39.90
N ARG A 117 -0.02 29.94 -38.84
CA ARG A 117 0.22 29.23 -37.57
C ARG A 117 0.29 27.72 -37.70
N THR A 118 -0.53 27.11 -38.56
CA THR A 118 -0.46 25.66 -38.83
C THR A 118 0.82 25.27 -39.58
N ASN A 119 1.33 26.13 -40.47
CA ASN A 119 2.60 25.88 -41.17
C ASN A 119 3.82 26.13 -40.26
N THR A 120 3.80 27.16 -39.40
CA THR A 120 4.88 27.41 -38.45
C THR A 120 5.06 26.25 -37.46
N GLN A 121 3.97 25.69 -36.92
CA GLN A 121 4.07 24.55 -36.01
C GLN A 121 4.59 23.31 -36.73
N ALA A 122 4.07 22.98 -37.92
CA ALA A 122 4.55 21.84 -38.70
C ALA A 122 6.03 21.96 -39.09
N PHE A 123 6.53 23.18 -39.34
CA PHE A 123 7.96 23.42 -39.54
C PHE A 123 8.76 23.15 -38.26
N LEU A 124 8.34 23.71 -37.12
CA LEU A 124 8.97 23.50 -35.82
C LEU A 124 9.04 22.02 -35.44
N ASP A 125 7.91 21.30 -35.54
CA ASP A 125 7.82 19.87 -35.27
C ASP A 125 8.79 19.06 -36.16
N SER A 126 8.98 19.49 -37.42
CA SER A 126 9.89 18.83 -38.37
C SER A 126 11.39 19.04 -38.10
N ILE A 127 11.75 19.98 -37.22
CA ILE A 127 13.16 20.28 -36.88
C ILE A 127 13.50 20.01 -35.40
N HIS A 128 12.50 19.94 -34.51
CA HIS A 128 12.66 19.76 -33.06
C HIS A 128 13.63 18.64 -32.68
N GLN A 129 13.32 17.40 -33.07
CA GLN A 129 14.16 16.25 -32.72
C GLN A 129 15.58 16.35 -33.30
N GLY A 130 15.74 17.00 -34.48
CA GLY A 130 17.04 17.30 -35.07
C GLY A 130 17.85 18.26 -34.19
N SER A 131 17.23 19.34 -33.71
CA SER A 131 17.86 20.30 -32.79
C SER A 131 18.28 19.66 -31.46
N ILE A 132 17.42 18.82 -30.87
CA ILE A 132 17.72 18.05 -29.65
C ILE A 132 18.91 17.10 -29.87
N ASN A 133 18.95 16.41 -31.02
CA ASN A 133 20.08 15.55 -31.39
C ASN A 133 21.37 16.35 -31.61
N GLY A 134 21.27 17.57 -32.17
CA GLY A 134 22.38 18.50 -32.35
C GLY A 134 23.04 18.88 -31.02
N TRP A 135 22.25 19.15 -29.98
CA TRP A 135 22.77 19.33 -28.62
C TRP A 135 23.49 18.07 -28.13
N ASN A 136 22.82 16.90 -28.18
CA ASN A 136 23.35 15.66 -27.63
C ASN A 136 24.66 15.18 -28.29
N LYS A 137 24.88 15.53 -29.57
CA LYS A 137 26.04 15.08 -30.36
C LYS A 137 27.16 16.14 -30.46
N TYR A 138 26.81 17.42 -30.50
CA TYR A 138 27.73 18.51 -30.81
C TYR A 138 27.70 19.68 -29.82
N GLY A 139 26.77 19.69 -28.84
CA GLY A 139 26.63 20.77 -27.88
C GLY A 139 25.99 22.05 -28.44
N VAL A 140 25.34 22.01 -29.60
CA VAL A 140 24.69 23.19 -30.18
C VAL A 140 23.29 23.38 -29.57
N LEU A 141 23.03 24.57 -29.02
CA LEU A 141 21.81 24.88 -28.26
C LEU A 141 20.53 24.79 -29.13
N PRO A 142 19.51 23.98 -28.78
CA PRO A 142 18.36 23.70 -29.65
C PRO A 142 17.59 24.93 -30.15
N SER A 143 17.38 25.92 -29.29
CA SER A 143 16.70 27.18 -29.64
C SER A 143 17.43 27.96 -30.73
N THR A 144 18.77 27.92 -30.70
CA THR A 144 19.62 28.59 -31.68
C THR A 144 19.56 27.87 -33.02
N VAL A 145 19.65 26.53 -33.03
CA VAL A 145 19.45 25.72 -34.25
C VAL A 145 18.10 26.03 -34.89
N ALA A 146 17.03 26.09 -34.08
CA ALA A 146 15.69 26.38 -34.54
C ALA A 146 15.55 27.81 -35.08
N ALA A 147 16.08 28.81 -34.38
CA ALA A 147 16.03 30.20 -34.81
C ALA A 147 16.84 30.47 -36.09
N GLN A 148 18.01 29.85 -36.23
CA GLN A 148 18.78 29.87 -37.47
C GLN A 148 18.00 29.18 -38.59
N ALA A 149 17.47 27.97 -38.36
CA ALA A 149 16.66 27.28 -39.37
C ALA A 149 15.46 28.13 -39.83
N ILE A 150 14.75 28.81 -38.91
CA ILE A 150 13.65 29.74 -39.25
C ILE A 150 14.15 30.89 -40.12
N LEU A 151 15.23 31.56 -39.71
CA LEU A 151 15.77 32.76 -40.35
C LEU A 151 16.35 32.47 -41.73
N GLU A 152 17.24 31.48 -41.83
CA GLU A 152 17.98 31.15 -43.06
C GLU A 152 17.09 30.49 -44.13
N SER A 153 16.06 29.72 -43.72
CA SER A 153 15.16 29.03 -44.65
C SER A 153 13.84 29.74 -44.92
N GLY A 154 13.53 30.82 -44.18
CA GLY A 154 12.22 31.49 -44.22
C GLY A 154 11.08 30.52 -43.89
N TRP A 155 11.10 29.91 -42.70
CA TRP A 155 10.14 28.86 -42.29
C TRP A 155 10.10 27.63 -43.21
N GLY A 156 11.24 27.28 -43.80
CA GLY A 156 11.38 26.17 -44.73
C GLY A 156 10.80 26.42 -46.12
N ALA A 157 10.34 27.63 -46.41
CA ALA A 157 9.71 27.99 -47.69
C ALA A 157 10.72 28.40 -48.78
N SER A 158 12.01 28.58 -48.45
CA SER A 158 13.02 28.93 -49.45
C SER A 158 13.12 27.86 -50.56
N SER A 159 13.43 28.29 -51.78
CA SER A 159 13.66 27.39 -52.91
C SER A 159 14.82 26.41 -52.64
N LEU A 160 15.82 26.83 -51.86
CA LEU A 160 16.94 25.96 -51.48
C LEU A 160 16.49 24.87 -50.51
N THR A 161 15.69 25.20 -49.50
CA THR A 161 15.17 24.22 -48.54
C THR A 161 14.16 23.28 -49.18
N THR A 162 13.28 23.77 -50.04
CA THR A 162 12.26 22.94 -50.70
C THR A 162 12.83 22.00 -51.78
N LEU A 163 13.90 22.38 -52.47
CA LEU A 163 14.53 21.55 -53.52
C LEU A 163 15.69 20.66 -53.02
N ALA A 164 16.29 21.01 -51.88
CA ALA A 164 17.52 20.37 -51.41
C ALA A 164 17.57 20.08 -49.90
N ASN A 165 16.48 20.31 -49.15
CA ASN A 165 16.38 20.18 -47.69
C ASN A 165 17.36 21.02 -46.88
N ASN A 166 18.12 21.91 -47.53
CA ASN A 166 19.18 22.70 -46.91
C ASN A 166 18.55 23.90 -46.17
N LEU A 167 18.62 23.83 -44.84
CA LEU A 167 17.99 24.81 -43.93
C LEU A 167 18.89 26.01 -43.62
N PHE A 168 20.22 25.85 -43.73
CA PHE A 168 21.21 26.80 -43.20
C PHE A 168 22.11 27.42 -44.30
N GLY A 169 21.76 27.25 -45.58
CA GLY A 169 22.52 27.83 -46.70
C GLY A 169 23.91 27.26 -46.91
N ILE A 170 24.22 26.05 -46.41
CA ILE A 170 25.59 25.51 -46.43
C ILE A 170 26.02 25.20 -47.88
N LYS A 171 27.16 25.75 -48.29
CA LYS A 171 27.75 25.61 -49.63
C LYS A 171 28.57 24.32 -49.80
N GLY A 172 28.78 23.92 -51.05
CA GLY A 172 29.51 22.70 -51.46
C GLY A 172 28.57 21.53 -51.76
N ASP A 173 29.03 20.31 -51.55
CA ASP A 173 28.26 19.07 -51.65
C ASP A 173 28.12 18.36 -50.30
N TYR A 174 27.11 17.49 -50.19
CA TYR A 174 26.95 16.55 -49.09
C TYR A 174 26.97 15.13 -49.66
N ASN A 175 28.03 14.38 -49.38
CA ASN A 175 28.27 13.04 -49.94
C ASN A 175 28.15 13.01 -51.49
N GLY A 176 28.68 14.02 -52.18
CA GLY A 176 28.59 14.19 -53.63
C GLY A 176 27.28 14.81 -54.14
N ALA A 177 26.28 15.03 -53.29
CA ALA A 177 25.00 15.64 -53.67
C ALA A 177 25.02 17.17 -53.47
N SER A 178 24.76 17.92 -54.54
CA SER A 178 24.62 19.37 -54.51
C SER A 178 23.50 19.88 -55.42
N ILE A 179 23.17 21.16 -55.30
CA ILE A 179 22.32 21.93 -56.22
C ILE A 179 22.99 23.26 -56.55
N ILE A 180 22.94 23.69 -57.80
CA ILE A 180 23.43 25.02 -58.21
C ILE A 180 22.27 26.00 -58.13
N MET A 181 22.43 27.08 -57.36
CA MET A 181 21.42 28.14 -57.22
C MET A 181 22.06 29.53 -57.23
N PRO A 182 21.33 30.56 -57.72
CA PRO A 182 21.77 31.94 -57.61
C PRO A 182 21.78 32.37 -56.13
N THR A 183 22.84 33.06 -55.71
CA THR A 183 23.00 33.64 -54.39
C THR A 183 23.57 35.06 -54.50
N GLN A 184 23.30 35.90 -53.51
CA GLN A 184 23.82 37.27 -53.46
C GLN A 184 25.11 37.30 -52.65
N GLU A 185 26.19 37.77 -53.26
CA GLU A 185 27.48 38.00 -52.60
C GLU A 185 27.73 39.50 -52.49
N TYR A 186 28.28 39.95 -51.36
CA TYR A 186 28.71 41.32 -51.18
C TYR A 186 30.22 41.43 -51.47
N ILE A 187 30.56 41.84 -52.69
CA ILE A 187 31.94 41.89 -53.19
C ILE A 187 32.24 43.33 -53.61
N ASN A 188 33.38 43.86 -53.16
CA ASN A 188 33.85 45.22 -53.46
C ASN A 188 32.83 46.33 -53.18
N GLY A 189 32.00 46.17 -52.15
CA GLY A 189 31.00 47.18 -51.74
C GLY A 189 29.65 47.08 -52.48
N GLN A 190 29.47 46.12 -53.38
CA GLN A 190 28.23 45.92 -54.14
C GLN A 190 27.69 44.50 -53.99
N TRP A 191 26.36 44.37 -53.98
CA TRP A 191 25.70 43.07 -54.09
C TRP A 191 25.69 42.61 -55.54
N ILE A 192 26.27 41.44 -55.80
CA ILE A 192 26.20 40.76 -57.09
C ILE A 192 25.54 39.39 -56.95
N THR A 193 24.80 38.96 -57.96
CA THR A 193 24.24 37.59 -57.99
C THR A 193 25.19 36.66 -58.73
N ILE A 194 25.63 35.60 -58.08
CA ILE A 194 26.43 34.52 -58.69
C ILE A 194 25.73 33.17 -58.50
N ASN A 195 26.04 32.20 -59.36
CA ASN A 195 25.63 30.81 -59.11
C ASN A 195 26.61 30.15 -58.15
N ALA A 196 26.11 29.62 -57.04
CA ALA A 196 26.88 28.84 -56.07
C ALA A 196 26.34 27.41 -55.97
N SER A 197 27.24 26.47 -55.64
CA SER A 197 26.86 25.09 -55.30
C SER A 197 26.50 25.02 -53.81
N PHE A 198 25.32 24.51 -53.51
CA PHE A 198 24.80 24.29 -52.17
C PHE A 198 24.62 22.80 -51.90
N ARG A 199 24.85 22.39 -50.65
CA ARG A 199 24.68 21.00 -50.20
C ARG A 199 23.24 20.56 -50.40
N LYS A 200 23.04 19.32 -50.84
CA LYS A 200 21.72 18.70 -50.99
C LYS A 200 21.58 17.52 -50.05
N TYR A 201 20.58 17.57 -49.17
CA TYR A 201 20.38 16.60 -48.10
C TYR A 201 19.20 15.65 -48.38
N PRO A 202 19.25 14.39 -47.91
CA PRO A 202 18.13 13.45 -47.97
C PRO A 202 16.87 13.98 -47.26
N SER A 203 17.01 14.58 -46.08
CA SER A 203 15.94 15.25 -45.34
C SER A 203 16.46 16.48 -44.57
N ARG A 204 15.54 17.18 -43.89
CA ARG A 204 15.86 18.30 -42.99
C ARG A 204 16.75 17.88 -41.82
N ASN A 205 16.65 16.64 -41.35
CA ASN A 205 17.45 16.16 -40.22
C ASN A 205 18.94 16.06 -40.57
N GLU A 206 19.32 15.58 -41.76
CA GLU A 206 20.72 15.58 -42.18
C GLU A 206 21.26 17.02 -42.36
N SER A 207 20.42 17.98 -42.77
CA SER A 207 20.81 19.39 -42.80
C SER A 207 21.07 19.97 -41.41
N ILE A 208 20.34 19.52 -40.38
CA ILE A 208 20.55 19.95 -38.98
C ILE A 208 21.77 19.26 -38.38
N GLU A 209 21.96 17.97 -38.64
CA GLU A 209 23.14 17.23 -38.19
C GLU A 209 24.43 17.80 -38.81
N ASP A 210 24.41 18.11 -40.11
CA ASP A 210 25.55 18.70 -40.82
C ASP A 210 25.82 20.16 -40.40
N HIS A 211 24.80 20.91 -39.99
CA HIS A 211 24.96 22.21 -39.34
C HIS A 211 25.63 22.09 -37.95
N GLY A 212 25.15 21.16 -37.11
CA GLY A 212 25.76 20.88 -35.81
C GLY A 212 27.22 20.44 -35.97
N ARG A 213 27.50 19.58 -36.95
CA ARG A 213 28.85 19.18 -37.34
C ARG A 213 29.70 20.35 -37.84
N PHE A 214 29.16 21.24 -38.67
CA PHE A 214 29.89 22.41 -39.16
C PHE A 214 30.37 23.32 -38.03
N LEU A 215 29.53 23.54 -37.01
CA LEU A 215 29.92 24.29 -35.81
C LEU A 215 30.95 23.53 -34.96
N ASN A 216 30.82 22.20 -34.84
CA ASN A 216 31.77 21.36 -34.10
C ASN A 216 33.15 21.21 -34.77
N ASP A 217 33.19 21.05 -36.09
CA ASP A 217 34.44 20.76 -36.82
C ASP A 217 35.25 22.05 -37.09
N ASN A 218 34.61 23.23 -37.01
CA ASN A 218 35.24 24.53 -37.20
C ASN A 218 35.61 25.17 -35.85
N SER A 219 36.90 25.19 -35.52
CA SER A 219 37.43 25.71 -34.25
C SER A 219 37.06 27.16 -33.93
N ARG A 220 36.61 27.93 -34.93
CA ARG A 220 36.10 29.30 -34.71
C ARG A 220 34.89 29.32 -33.76
N TYR A 221 34.04 28.29 -33.80
CA TYR A 221 32.77 28.24 -33.07
C TYR A 221 32.82 27.38 -31.80
N HIS A 222 33.99 26.90 -31.36
CA HIS A 222 34.10 26.02 -30.19
C HIS A 222 33.68 26.69 -28.87
N ASN A 223 33.70 28.02 -28.82
CA ASN A 223 33.28 28.86 -27.69
C ASN A 223 31.77 28.79 -27.38
N LEU A 224 30.91 28.57 -28.38
CA LEU A 224 29.45 28.54 -28.22
C LEU A 224 28.90 27.14 -27.92
N LEU A 225 29.69 26.09 -28.09
CA LEU A 225 29.28 24.72 -27.80
C LEU A 225 29.10 24.52 -26.30
N TRP A 226 28.04 23.80 -25.93
CA TRP A 226 27.60 23.52 -24.56
C TRP A 226 27.21 24.75 -23.72
N GLN A 227 27.13 25.94 -24.32
CA GLN A 227 26.57 27.12 -23.67
C GLN A 227 25.06 26.98 -23.51
N THR A 228 24.55 27.32 -22.32
CA THR A 228 23.14 27.15 -21.94
C THR A 228 22.32 28.43 -21.99
N ASP A 229 22.94 29.56 -22.37
CA ASP A 229 22.27 30.85 -22.58
C ASP A 229 22.28 31.21 -24.06
N TYR A 230 21.10 31.25 -24.67
CA TYR A 230 20.94 31.60 -26.08
C TYR A 230 21.39 33.02 -26.42
N ARG A 231 21.38 33.96 -25.45
CA ARG A 231 21.86 35.33 -25.69
C ARG A 231 23.37 35.35 -25.87
N THR A 232 24.09 34.59 -25.05
CA THR A 232 25.53 34.36 -25.21
C THR A 232 25.82 33.63 -26.52
N VAL A 233 25.12 32.53 -26.84
CA VAL A 233 25.32 31.78 -28.09
C VAL A 233 25.13 32.65 -29.33
N THR A 234 24.04 33.42 -29.40
CA THR A 234 23.75 34.27 -30.56
C THR A 234 24.74 35.44 -30.71
N GLN A 235 25.25 35.98 -29.61
CA GLN A 235 26.34 36.97 -29.62
C GLN A 235 27.63 36.36 -30.17
N LEU A 236 28.01 35.16 -29.74
CA LEU A 236 29.20 34.45 -30.23
C LEU A 236 29.10 34.15 -31.73
N LEU A 237 27.95 33.62 -32.20
CA LEU A 237 27.71 33.43 -33.64
C LEU A 237 27.93 34.71 -34.46
N GLN A 238 27.54 35.88 -33.93
CA GLN A 238 27.78 37.16 -34.60
C GLN A 238 29.23 37.62 -34.49
N SER A 239 29.89 37.53 -33.33
CA SER A 239 31.32 37.92 -33.19
C SER A 239 32.24 37.07 -34.05
N ASP A 240 31.89 35.80 -34.21
CA ASP A 240 32.65 34.81 -34.97
C ASP A 240 32.30 34.85 -36.47
N GLY A 241 31.46 35.81 -36.89
CA GLY A 241 31.18 36.08 -38.30
C GLY A 241 30.46 34.94 -38.99
N TYR A 242 29.49 34.30 -38.33
CA TYR A 242 28.58 33.34 -38.97
C TYR A 242 27.76 34.01 -40.09
N ALA A 243 27.35 35.27 -39.88
CA ALA A 243 26.67 36.10 -40.86
C ALA A 243 27.29 37.51 -40.93
N THR A 244 27.15 38.17 -42.08
CA THR A 244 27.62 39.55 -42.30
C THR A 244 26.64 40.63 -41.79
N SER A 245 25.45 40.23 -41.33
CA SER A 245 24.44 41.17 -40.82
C SER A 245 24.83 41.73 -39.44
N PRO A 246 24.83 43.06 -39.23
CA PRO A 246 25.14 43.66 -37.94
C PRO A 246 24.06 43.42 -36.88
N THR A 247 22.89 42.89 -37.25
CA THR A 247 21.76 42.61 -36.36
C THR A 247 21.49 41.11 -36.18
N TYR A 248 22.40 40.23 -36.62
CA TYR A 248 22.16 38.77 -36.64
C TYR A 248 21.74 38.20 -35.27
N ALA A 249 22.50 38.51 -34.22
CA ALA A 249 22.21 38.06 -32.86
C ALA A 249 20.85 38.59 -32.36
N ALA A 250 20.52 39.84 -32.66
CA ALA A 250 19.24 40.44 -32.29
C ALA A 250 18.05 39.78 -33.02
N SER A 251 18.21 39.44 -34.30
CA SER A 251 17.21 38.70 -35.08
C SER A 251 16.97 37.30 -34.52
N LEU A 252 18.03 36.56 -34.19
CA LEU A 252 17.91 35.23 -33.58
C LEU A 252 17.26 35.30 -32.18
N ASN A 253 17.71 36.21 -31.32
CA ASN A 253 17.12 36.41 -29.99
C ASN A 253 15.60 36.71 -30.07
N ARG A 254 15.19 37.58 -31.02
CA ARG A 254 13.77 37.87 -31.25
C ARG A 254 12.98 36.63 -31.66
N ILE A 255 13.52 35.78 -32.54
CA ILE A 255 12.85 34.54 -32.96
C ILE A 255 12.74 33.55 -31.79
N ILE A 256 13.79 33.41 -30.98
CA ILE A 256 13.78 32.55 -29.79
C ILE A 256 12.73 32.98 -28.78
N GLU A 257 12.57 34.29 -28.58
CA GLU A 257 11.57 34.89 -27.69
C GLU A 257 10.15 34.81 -28.26
N GLU A 258 9.95 35.11 -29.54
CA GLU A 258 8.65 35.16 -30.21
C GLU A 258 7.99 33.78 -30.33
N TYR A 259 8.79 32.71 -30.46
CA TYR A 259 8.32 31.33 -30.63
C TYR A 259 8.65 30.42 -29.43
N HIS A 260 9.07 31.01 -28.29
CA HIS A 260 9.38 30.31 -27.05
C HIS A 260 10.40 29.15 -27.22
N LEU A 261 11.34 29.27 -28.16
CA LEU A 261 12.26 28.19 -28.52
C LEU A 261 13.23 27.82 -27.39
N TYR A 262 13.38 28.70 -26.39
CA TYR A 262 14.12 28.41 -25.14
C TYR A 262 13.50 27.25 -24.34
N ASP A 263 12.23 26.86 -24.59
CA ASP A 263 11.65 25.67 -23.98
C ASP A 263 12.34 24.38 -24.48
N TRP A 264 12.87 24.37 -25.71
CA TRP A 264 13.64 23.24 -26.24
C TRP A 264 15.03 23.15 -25.59
N ASP A 265 15.58 24.29 -25.13
CA ASP A 265 16.80 24.31 -24.34
C ASP A 265 16.53 23.71 -22.96
N ASN A 266 15.37 24.02 -22.35
CA ASN A 266 14.95 23.42 -21.09
C ASN A 266 14.79 21.90 -21.17
N GLU A 267 14.32 21.36 -22.31
CA GLU A 267 14.23 19.91 -22.54
C GLU A 267 15.58 19.18 -22.43
N VAL A 268 16.71 19.85 -22.74
CA VAL A 268 18.05 19.24 -22.69
C VAL A 268 18.90 19.70 -21.49
N ILE A 269 18.67 20.90 -20.99
CA ILE A 269 19.38 21.46 -19.81
C ILE A 269 18.76 20.93 -18.52
N ASN A 270 17.44 20.94 -18.39
CA ASN A 270 16.72 20.69 -17.15
C ASN A 270 16.11 19.28 -17.06
N VAL A 271 16.73 18.29 -17.72
CA VAL A 271 16.30 16.89 -17.68
C VAL A 271 16.23 16.39 -16.22
N ASN A 272 15.07 15.88 -15.83
CA ASN A 272 14.84 15.16 -14.58
C ASN A 272 13.76 14.09 -14.84
N THR A 273 14.18 12.87 -15.18
CA THR A 273 13.26 11.81 -15.63
C THR A 273 13.71 10.42 -15.18
N GLY A 274 12.79 9.47 -15.16
CA GLY A 274 13.03 8.11 -14.69
C GLY A 274 11.88 7.17 -15.04
N ALA A 275 12.12 5.86 -14.93
CA ALA A 275 11.06 4.86 -14.99
C ALA A 275 11.24 3.80 -13.91
N MET A 276 10.12 3.21 -13.50
CA MET A 276 10.09 2.07 -12.58
C MET A 276 10.02 0.78 -13.41
N ASP A 277 11.04 -0.08 -13.29
CA ASP A 277 11.06 -1.39 -13.96
C ASP A 277 10.27 -2.44 -13.15
N ASN A 278 10.30 -2.35 -11.82
CA ASN A 278 9.54 -3.21 -10.92
C ASN A 278 9.23 -2.51 -9.59
N LEU A 279 7.98 -2.61 -9.14
CA LEU A 279 7.53 -2.22 -7.80
C LEU A 279 6.54 -3.29 -7.30
N SER A 280 7.02 -4.28 -6.56
CA SER A 280 6.20 -5.43 -6.14
C SER A 280 6.60 -5.99 -4.78
N VAL A 281 5.63 -6.58 -4.06
CA VAL A 281 5.89 -7.30 -2.80
C VAL A 281 6.24 -8.76 -3.10
N ARG A 282 7.30 -9.28 -2.48
CA ARG A 282 7.73 -10.69 -2.56
C ARG A 282 8.12 -11.18 -1.16
N GLY A 283 7.27 -12.02 -0.57
CA GLY A 283 7.42 -12.45 0.83
C GLY A 283 7.46 -11.24 1.76
N SER A 284 8.44 -11.20 2.66
CA SER A 284 8.64 -10.10 3.62
C SER A 284 9.34 -8.85 3.06
N ASN A 285 9.56 -8.76 1.74
CA ASN A 285 10.29 -7.65 1.11
C ASN A 285 9.46 -6.92 0.04
N LEU A 286 9.62 -5.60 0.00
CA LEU A 286 9.26 -4.75 -1.13
C LEU A 286 10.44 -4.68 -2.11
N SER A 287 10.21 -5.15 -3.32
CA SER A 287 11.16 -5.13 -4.43
C SER A 287 10.98 -3.88 -5.27
N ILE A 288 12.07 -3.12 -5.47
CA ILE A 288 12.07 -1.84 -6.17
C ILE A 288 13.25 -1.79 -7.14
N SER A 289 12.98 -1.70 -8.44
CA SER A 289 14.01 -1.45 -9.45
C SER A 289 13.54 -0.50 -10.54
N GLY A 290 14.47 0.25 -11.12
CA GLY A 290 14.19 1.32 -12.06
C GLY A 290 15.43 2.12 -12.40
N TRP A 291 15.23 3.30 -12.96
CA TRP A 291 16.28 4.28 -13.24
C TRP A 291 15.76 5.70 -13.05
N HIS A 292 16.68 6.64 -12.78
CA HIS A 292 16.38 8.07 -12.69
C HIS A 292 17.65 8.87 -13.04
N ILE A 293 17.53 9.80 -13.98
CA ILE A 293 18.56 10.76 -14.39
C ILE A 293 18.14 12.18 -14.05
N SER A 294 19.13 13.02 -13.72
CA SER A 294 18.90 14.45 -13.53
C SER A 294 20.15 15.23 -13.90
N SER A 295 20.02 16.26 -14.74
CA SER A 295 21.11 17.21 -15.05
C SER A 295 21.64 17.90 -13.78
N ASN A 296 20.77 18.05 -12.77
CA ASN A 296 21.11 18.62 -11.48
C ASN A 296 21.84 17.64 -10.53
N SER A 297 22.22 16.43 -10.98
CA SER A 297 22.88 15.40 -10.16
C SER A 297 24.40 15.55 -10.00
N ASN A 298 25.09 16.35 -10.84
CA ASN A 298 26.56 16.43 -10.88
C ASN A 298 27.24 16.61 -9.50
N ASN A 299 26.68 17.48 -8.65
CA ASN A 299 27.23 17.79 -7.31
C ASN A 299 26.46 17.09 -6.17
N LYS A 300 25.84 15.94 -6.45
CA LYS A 300 24.94 15.22 -5.53
C LYS A 300 25.30 13.73 -5.43
N PRO A 301 26.41 13.38 -4.74
CA PRO A 301 26.98 12.03 -4.76
C PRO A 301 26.17 10.99 -3.98
N TYR A 302 25.21 11.40 -3.15
CA TYR A 302 24.37 10.48 -2.37
C TYR A 302 23.06 10.19 -3.10
N SER A 303 22.68 8.93 -3.20
CA SER A 303 21.40 8.51 -3.80
C SER A 303 20.51 7.81 -2.79
N TYR A 304 19.21 8.11 -2.84
CA TYR A 304 18.19 7.50 -1.98
C TYR A 304 16.95 7.09 -2.76
N LEU A 305 16.24 6.10 -2.24
CA LEU A 305 14.82 5.91 -2.48
C LEU A 305 14.06 6.34 -1.21
N ILE A 306 13.05 7.18 -1.36
CA ILE A 306 12.18 7.61 -0.27
C ILE A 306 10.81 6.95 -0.45
N LEU A 307 10.41 6.17 0.54
CA LEU A 307 9.09 5.54 0.60
C LEU A 307 8.13 6.47 1.32
N LEU A 308 7.04 6.83 0.64
CA LEU A 308 5.99 7.66 1.19
C LEU A 308 4.68 6.86 1.25
N ASP A 309 3.83 7.17 2.23
CA ASP A 309 2.42 6.80 2.16
C ASP A 309 1.77 7.55 1.00
N ALA A 310 1.19 6.83 0.04
CA ALA A 310 0.55 7.41 -1.13
C ALA A 310 -0.75 8.18 -0.78
N ASN A 311 -1.36 7.92 0.38
CA ASN A 311 -2.57 8.62 0.81
C ASN A 311 -2.23 9.96 1.49
N SER A 312 -1.32 9.96 2.47
CA SER A 312 -0.96 11.15 3.25
C SER A 312 0.26 11.94 2.72
N ASN A 313 0.98 11.38 1.74
CA ASN A 313 2.30 11.86 1.27
C ASN A 313 3.40 11.90 2.34
N LYS A 314 3.17 11.37 3.54
CA LYS A 314 4.15 11.36 4.64
C LYS A 314 5.29 10.38 4.36
N GLU A 315 6.52 10.79 4.68
CA GLU A 315 7.70 9.92 4.64
C GLU A 315 7.58 8.77 5.66
N ILE A 316 7.76 7.54 5.17
CA ILE A 316 7.77 6.30 5.95
C ILE A 316 9.22 5.86 6.19
N SER A 317 10.04 5.85 5.13
CA SER A 317 11.42 5.36 5.19
C SER A 317 12.28 5.93 4.07
N ARG A 318 13.59 5.95 4.30
CA ARG A 318 14.61 6.46 3.37
C ARG A 318 15.73 5.43 3.25
N ILE A 319 15.82 4.81 2.08
CA ILE A 319 16.83 3.79 1.77
C ILE A 319 17.97 4.46 1.01
N LYS A 320 19.19 4.44 1.56
CA LYS A 320 20.40 4.81 0.82
C LYS A 320 20.67 3.74 -0.24
N ILE A 321 20.88 4.14 -1.48
CA ILE A 321 21.11 3.23 -2.61
C ILE A 321 22.45 3.51 -3.29
N ASN A 322 23.06 2.44 -3.82
CA ASN A 322 24.12 2.54 -4.80
C ASN A 322 23.48 2.49 -6.19
N ARG A 323 23.95 3.35 -7.10
CA ARG A 323 23.48 3.34 -8.49
C ARG A 323 24.07 2.17 -9.27
N THR A 324 23.33 1.69 -10.26
CA THR A 324 23.73 0.60 -11.17
C THR A 324 23.77 1.07 -12.62
N GLN A 325 24.51 0.35 -13.46
CA GLN A 325 24.72 0.74 -14.85
C GLN A 325 23.49 0.51 -15.74
N ARG A 326 23.20 1.47 -16.61
CA ARG A 326 22.11 1.50 -17.59
C ARG A 326 22.60 2.10 -18.90
N ALA A 327 23.23 1.26 -19.73
CA ALA A 327 23.73 1.67 -21.05
C ALA A 327 22.58 2.07 -21.99
N ASP A 328 21.40 1.45 -21.85
CA ASP A 328 20.16 1.82 -22.53
C ASP A 328 19.75 3.28 -22.25
N VAL A 329 19.77 3.69 -20.98
CA VAL A 329 19.47 5.07 -20.56
C VAL A 329 20.55 6.04 -21.05
N ASN A 330 21.83 5.65 -20.95
CA ASN A 330 22.95 6.47 -21.43
C ASN A 330 22.88 6.71 -22.95
N ASN A 331 22.46 5.73 -23.74
CA ASN A 331 22.37 5.86 -25.20
C ASN A 331 21.28 6.85 -25.63
N VAL A 332 20.22 7.02 -24.84
CA VAL A 332 19.16 8.01 -25.08
C VAL A 332 19.52 9.38 -24.51
N PHE A 333 20.21 9.42 -23.37
CA PHE A 333 20.57 10.65 -22.65
C PHE A 333 22.10 10.79 -22.41
N PRO A 334 22.94 10.79 -23.46
CA PRO A 334 24.40 10.76 -23.32
C PRO A 334 24.98 12.06 -22.73
N SER A 335 24.27 13.17 -22.89
CA SER A 335 24.62 14.49 -22.36
C SER A 335 24.23 14.70 -20.89
N VAL A 336 23.37 13.84 -20.33
CA VAL A 336 22.82 14.01 -18.98
C VAL A 336 23.72 13.38 -17.92
N ALA A 337 24.04 14.16 -16.90
CA ALA A 337 24.82 13.74 -15.75
C ALA A 337 24.35 12.40 -15.16
N ASN A 338 25.31 11.48 -14.97
CA ASN A 338 25.10 10.14 -14.42
C ASN A 338 24.11 9.24 -15.20
N SER A 339 23.82 9.50 -16.48
CA SER A 339 22.89 8.67 -17.25
C SER A 339 23.29 7.19 -17.33
N LEU A 340 24.58 6.90 -17.48
CA LEU A 340 25.12 5.54 -17.33
C LEU A 340 24.90 4.94 -15.95
N ASN A 341 25.02 5.72 -14.86
CA ASN A 341 24.85 5.25 -13.48
C ASN A 341 23.52 5.72 -12.90
N SER A 342 22.44 5.49 -13.63
CA SER A 342 21.09 5.97 -13.29
C SER A 342 20.21 4.92 -12.60
N GLY A 343 20.54 3.64 -12.78
CA GLY A 343 19.76 2.49 -12.33
C GLY A 343 19.77 2.27 -10.82
N PHE A 344 18.79 1.52 -10.34
CA PHE A 344 18.74 0.98 -8.98
C PHE A 344 17.97 -0.35 -8.97
N ASN A 345 18.33 -1.24 -8.05
CA ASN A 345 17.61 -2.48 -7.77
C ASN A 345 17.84 -2.86 -6.30
N VAL A 346 16.78 -2.83 -5.49
CA VAL A 346 16.85 -3.08 -4.05
C VAL A 346 15.68 -3.93 -3.55
N GLN A 347 15.95 -4.68 -2.49
CA GLN A 347 14.94 -5.34 -1.66
C GLN A 347 14.88 -4.59 -0.32
N VAL A 348 13.69 -4.12 0.06
CA VAL A 348 13.45 -3.39 1.30
C VAL A 348 12.59 -4.25 2.22
N PRO A 349 13.06 -4.65 3.42
CA PRO A 349 12.21 -5.34 4.39
C PRO A 349 10.97 -4.51 4.73
N ILE A 350 9.79 -5.14 4.70
CA ILE A 350 8.53 -4.47 5.00
C ILE A 350 8.46 -4.21 6.51
N SER A 351 8.35 -2.95 6.91
CA SER A 351 8.20 -2.54 8.31
C SER A 351 6.73 -2.42 8.73
N ASP A 352 6.47 -2.41 10.03
CA ASP A 352 5.12 -2.17 10.59
C ASP A 352 4.50 -0.86 10.07
N ASP A 353 5.31 0.18 9.89
CA ASP A 353 4.89 1.46 9.32
C ASP A 353 4.51 1.41 7.83
N MET A 354 4.82 0.33 7.11
CA MET A 354 4.39 0.12 5.73
C MET A 354 3.07 -0.67 5.66
N MET A 355 2.78 -1.52 6.66
CA MET A 355 1.67 -2.48 6.63
C MET A 355 0.30 -1.82 6.39
N GLY A 356 -0.46 -2.37 5.45
CA GLY A 356 -1.79 -1.87 5.04
C GLY A 356 -1.79 -0.52 4.32
N LYS A 357 -0.63 0.16 4.18
CA LYS A 357 -0.51 1.40 3.43
C LYS A 357 -0.32 1.12 1.94
N LYS A 358 -0.61 2.14 1.14
CA LYS A 358 -0.18 2.22 -0.26
C LYS A 358 1.15 2.95 -0.28
N ILE A 359 2.19 2.37 -0.88
CA ILE A 359 3.54 2.94 -0.94
C ILE A 359 3.76 3.54 -2.32
N LYS A 360 4.21 4.79 -2.35
CA LYS A 360 4.81 5.42 -3.54
C LYS A 360 6.30 5.68 -3.29
N VAL A 361 7.07 5.84 -4.37
CA VAL A 361 8.54 5.96 -4.30
C VAL A 361 8.99 7.28 -4.93
N ILE A 362 9.95 7.94 -4.30
CA ILE A 362 10.77 9.00 -4.89
C ILE A 362 12.19 8.48 -5.05
N SER A 363 12.84 8.72 -6.19
CA SER A 363 14.30 8.60 -6.28
C SER A 363 14.93 9.99 -6.10
N ARG A 364 15.89 10.10 -5.18
CA ARG A 364 16.58 11.34 -4.83
C ARG A 364 18.08 11.23 -5.12
N TYR A 365 18.64 12.25 -5.76
CA TYR A 365 20.06 12.60 -5.66
C TYR A 365 20.21 13.69 -4.59
N SER A 366 21.23 13.64 -3.72
CA SER A 366 21.47 14.64 -2.67
C SER A 366 22.96 14.98 -2.49
N SER A 367 23.24 16.22 -2.11
CA SER A 367 24.57 16.71 -1.75
C SER A 367 25.04 16.29 -0.35
N SER A 368 24.16 15.74 0.50
CA SER A 368 24.49 15.39 1.89
C SER A 368 24.26 13.91 2.23
N ALA A 369 25.01 13.41 3.20
CA ALA A 369 25.01 12.00 3.61
C ALA A 369 23.75 11.53 4.36
N ASP A 370 22.87 12.47 4.75
CA ASP A 370 21.55 12.22 5.33
C ASP A 370 20.40 12.37 4.30
N GLY A 371 20.69 12.89 3.10
CA GLY A 371 19.72 13.14 2.04
C GLY A 371 18.89 14.43 2.17
N ASN A 372 19.19 15.33 3.12
CA ASN A 372 18.44 16.58 3.36
C ASN A 372 19.08 17.87 2.79
N GLY A 373 20.27 17.78 2.18
CA GLY A 373 20.95 18.92 1.55
C GLY A 373 20.32 19.34 0.22
N SER A 374 21.08 19.96 -0.68
CA SER A 374 20.58 20.21 -2.04
C SER A 374 20.25 18.88 -2.71
N PHE A 375 19.01 18.70 -3.16
CA PHE A 375 18.54 17.46 -3.77
C PHE A 375 17.91 17.66 -5.16
N SER A 376 17.76 16.57 -5.90
CA SER A 376 16.95 16.48 -7.10
C SER A 376 16.13 15.19 -7.03
N ASP A 377 14.81 15.35 -7.07
CA ASP A 377 13.85 14.29 -6.85
C ASP A 377 13.08 13.97 -8.12
N TYR A 378 12.89 12.68 -8.36
CA TYR A 378 11.93 12.17 -9.34
C TYR A 378 10.85 11.37 -8.62
N ASN A 379 9.59 11.80 -8.78
CA ASN A 379 8.42 11.15 -8.19
C ASN A 379 7.89 10.10 -9.17
N PHE A 380 7.96 8.82 -8.80
CA PHE A 380 7.32 7.77 -9.59
C PHE A 380 5.80 7.78 -9.35
N THR A 381 5.03 7.59 -10.42
CA THR A 381 3.56 7.48 -10.36
C THR A 381 3.08 6.10 -9.91
N ASN A 382 3.96 5.08 -9.94
CA ASN A 382 3.66 3.72 -9.51
C ASN A 382 3.36 3.67 -8.00
N VAL A 383 2.30 2.96 -7.64
CA VAL A 383 1.88 2.74 -6.26
C VAL A 383 1.67 1.24 -6.03
N VAL A 384 2.15 0.73 -4.90
CA VAL A 384 1.96 -0.68 -4.50
C VAL A 384 1.25 -0.74 -3.14
N GLY A 385 0.23 -1.57 -3.03
CA GLY A 385 -0.41 -1.85 -1.74
C GLY A 385 0.43 -2.84 -0.93
N MET A 386 0.72 -2.54 0.33
CA MET A 386 1.31 -3.53 1.24
C MET A 386 0.23 -4.52 1.66
N PRO A 387 0.51 -5.84 1.66
CA PRO A 387 -0.48 -6.83 2.05
C PRO A 387 -0.89 -6.63 3.51
N VAL A 388 -2.17 -6.83 3.75
CA VAL A 388 -2.71 -7.21 5.07
C VAL A 388 -3.47 -8.52 4.88
N THR A 389 -2.82 -9.50 4.23
CA THR A 389 -3.47 -10.79 4.00
C THR A 389 -3.65 -11.47 5.35
N SER A 390 -4.88 -11.87 5.62
CA SER A 390 -5.29 -12.57 6.83
C SER A 390 -6.22 -13.71 6.44
N ALA A 391 -5.96 -14.87 7.02
CA ALA A 391 -6.75 -16.08 6.79
C ALA A 391 -6.68 -16.96 8.04
N GLY A 392 -7.75 -17.69 8.33
CA GLY A 392 -7.81 -18.56 9.50
C GLY A 392 -8.96 -19.54 9.42
N SER A 393 -8.94 -20.51 10.32
CA SER A 393 -10.04 -21.43 10.53
C SER A 393 -9.96 -22.05 11.92
N LEU A 394 -11.10 -22.16 12.59
CA LEU A 394 -11.32 -23.06 13.69
C LEU A 394 -11.58 -24.47 13.13
N ASP A 395 -10.60 -25.36 13.20
CA ASP A 395 -10.64 -26.66 12.53
C ASP A 395 -11.37 -27.72 13.36
N VAL A 396 -11.17 -27.72 14.69
CA VAL A 396 -11.75 -28.71 15.60
C VAL A 396 -12.45 -28.02 16.77
N ILE A 397 -13.63 -28.51 17.10
CA ILE A 397 -14.39 -28.23 18.32
C ILE A 397 -14.79 -29.58 18.90
N ASN A 398 -14.23 -29.97 20.03
CA ASN A 398 -14.49 -31.27 20.66
C ASN A 398 -14.85 -31.10 22.15
N GLN A 399 -15.99 -31.66 22.56
CA GLN A 399 -16.57 -31.54 23.91
C GLN A 399 -16.81 -32.92 24.57
N ASN A 400 -16.09 -33.96 24.10
CA ASN A 400 -16.26 -35.33 24.58
C ASN A 400 -15.85 -35.51 26.05
N GLN A 401 -14.92 -34.68 26.54
CA GLN A 401 -14.55 -34.63 27.95
C GLN A 401 -15.56 -33.77 28.73
N LEU A 402 -15.93 -34.22 29.93
CA LEU A 402 -16.95 -33.54 30.75
C LEU A 402 -16.44 -32.20 31.31
N ASP A 403 -15.12 -32.03 31.42
CA ASP A 403 -14.44 -30.94 32.13
C ASP A 403 -13.74 -29.91 31.23
N ARG A 404 -13.73 -30.11 29.90
CA ARG A 404 -13.01 -29.24 28.97
C ARG A 404 -13.52 -29.29 27.53
N ILE A 405 -13.24 -28.22 26.80
CA ILE A 405 -13.47 -28.06 25.37
C ILE A 405 -12.10 -28.06 24.68
N GLN A 406 -11.85 -29.00 23.77
CA GLN A 406 -10.65 -28.97 22.93
C GLN A 406 -10.92 -28.16 21.66
N LEU A 407 -10.14 -27.10 21.45
CA LEU A 407 -10.17 -26.29 20.23
C LEU A 407 -8.82 -26.35 19.52
N SER A 408 -8.83 -26.55 18.21
CA SER A 408 -7.65 -26.35 17.37
C SER A 408 -8.00 -25.64 16.08
N GLY A 409 -7.03 -24.96 15.50
CA GLY A 409 -7.23 -24.19 14.29
C GLY A 409 -5.95 -23.52 13.82
N TRP A 410 -6.09 -22.51 12.97
CA TRP A 410 -5.00 -21.66 12.55
C TRP A 410 -5.48 -20.24 12.28
N PHE A 411 -4.54 -19.31 12.32
CA PHE A 411 -4.71 -17.91 11.93
C PHE A 411 -3.36 -17.42 11.45
N ALA A 412 -3.26 -17.13 10.15
CA ALA A 412 -2.11 -16.50 9.52
C ALA A 412 -2.47 -15.04 9.21
N THR A 413 -1.57 -14.11 9.50
CA THR A 413 -1.68 -12.72 9.03
C THR A 413 -0.34 -12.02 9.04
N ASP A 414 -0.11 -11.18 8.04
CA ASP A 414 1.08 -10.32 7.98
C ASP A 414 1.07 -9.25 9.09
N ALA A 415 -0.11 -8.91 9.63
CA ALA A 415 -0.24 -7.97 10.75
C ALA A 415 0.25 -8.54 12.11
N ALA A 416 0.62 -9.83 12.17
CA ALA A 416 1.17 -10.48 13.36
C ALA A 416 2.68 -10.18 13.58
N VAL A 417 3.32 -9.43 12.68
CA VAL A 417 4.69 -8.92 12.91
C VAL A 417 4.74 -8.15 14.23
N ASN A 418 5.82 -8.39 14.98
CA ASN A 418 6.10 -7.87 16.32
C ASN A 418 5.03 -8.16 17.40
N LYS A 419 4.20 -9.20 17.20
CA LYS A 419 3.15 -9.63 18.15
C LYS A 419 3.37 -11.07 18.63
N PRO A 420 4.32 -11.32 19.56
CA PRO A 420 4.73 -12.66 19.95
C PRO A 420 3.70 -13.40 20.83
N TYR A 421 2.76 -12.69 21.45
CA TYR A 421 1.74 -13.30 22.31
C TYR A 421 0.51 -13.68 21.50
N ARG A 422 -0.04 -14.87 21.77
CA ARG A 422 -1.16 -15.40 21.02
C ARG A 422 -2.23 -15.95 21.94
N TYR A 423 -3.49 -15.69 21.62
CA TYR A 423 -4.63 -16.08 22.44
C TYR A 423 -5.77 -16.69 21.62
N VAL A 424 -6.51 -17.57 22.29
CA VAL A 424 -7.87 -17.96 21.93
C VAL A 424 -8.80 -17.31 22.94
N ILE A 425 -9.76 -16.51 22.46
CA ILE A 425 -10.74 -15.79 23.28
C ILE A 425 -12.13 -16.33 22.97
N LEU A 426 -12.92 -16.62 24.01
CA LEU A 426 -14.31 -17.06 23.90
C LEU A 426 -15.23 -15.89 24.24
N LEU A 427 -16.18 -15.57 23.36
CA LEU A 427 -17.25 -14.60 23.64
C LEU A 427 -18.61 -15.29 23.64
N ASP A 428 -19.48 -14.88 24.58
CA ASP A 428 -20.92 -15.18 24.55
C ASP A 428 -21.56 -14.47 23.35
N THR A 429 -22.16 -15.21 22.41
CA THR A 429 -22.71 -14.60 21.19
C THR A 429 -23.95 -13.73 21.45
N ALA A 430 -24.65 -13.90 22.57
CA ALA A 430 -25.83 -13.12 22.92
C ALA A 430 -25.49 -11.77 23.57
N THR A 431 -24.34 -11.69 24.27
CA THR A 431 -23.94 -10.49 25.02
C THR A 431 -22.65 -9.84 24.56
N ASN A 432 -21.90 -10.50 23.66
CA ASN A 432 -20.52 -10.18 23.26
C ASN A 432 -19.52 -10.07 24.42
N LYS A 433 -19.85 -10.57 25.62
CA LYS A 433 -18.95 -10.56 26.77
C LYS A 433 -17.90 -11.67 26.65
N GLU A 434 -16.67 -11.36 27.06
CA GLU A 434 -15.58 -12.32 27.19
C GLU A 434 -15.90 -13.33 28.30
N LEU A 435 -15.96 -14.62 27.93
CA LEU A 435 -16.16 -15.76 28.83
C LEU A 435 -14.82 -16.37 29.28
N GLY A 436 -13.74 -16.07 28.55
CA GLY A 436 -12.40 -16.52 28.90
C GLY A 436 -11.40 -16.26 27.78
N ARG A 437 -10.12 -16.17 28.17
CA ARG A 437 -8.97 -15.95 27.29
C ARG A 437 -7.85 -16.88 27.68
N TYR A 438 -7.30 -17.56 26.69
CA TYR A 438 -6.34 -18.64 26.88
C TYR A 438 -5.14 -18.39 25.99
N GLN A 439 -3.96 -18.20 26.58
CA GLN A 439 -2.73 -18.05 25.81
C GLN A 439 -2.40 -19.39 25.13
N VAL A 440 -1.98 -19.34 23.87
CA VAL A 440 -1.67 -20.53 23.06
C VAL A 440 -0.28 -20.46 22.47
N GLN A 441 0.34 -21.61 22.30
CA GLN A 441 1.61 -21.74 21.58
C GLN A 441 1.36 -21.90 20.08
N SER A 442 2.30 -21.41 19.27
CA SER A 442 2.28 -21.59 17.83
C SER A 442 2.60 -23.03 17.46
N LEU A 443 1.84 -23.60 16.51
CA LEU A 443 2.04 -24.93 15.95
C LEU A 443 2.30 -24.85 14.45
N ALA A 444 3.15 -25.74 13.95
CA ALA A 444 3.48 -25.80 12.54
C ALA A 444 2.29 -26.26 11.69
N ARG A 445 2.05 -25.58 10.55
CA ARG A 445 1.00 -25.91 9.56
C ARG A 445 1.54 -25.84 8.12
N PRO A 446 2.35 -26.83 7.68
CA PRO A 446 2.88 -26.89 6.32
C PRO A 446 1.77 -27.00 5.26
N ASP A 447 0.65 -27.64 5.61
CA ASP A 447 -0.55 -27.74 4.78
C ASP A 447 -1.15 -26.36 4.45
N VAL A 448 -1.26 -25.48 5.44
CA VAL A 448 -1.74 -24.10 5.26
C VAL A 448 -0.72 -23.27 4.48
N ALA A 449 0.58 -23.46 4.75
CA ALA A 449 1.65 -22.75 4.06
C ALA A 449 1.68 -23.05 2.55
N ASN A 450 1.36 -24.27 2.14
CA ASN A 450 1.25 -24.62 0.72
C ASN A 450 0.10 -23.89 0.00
N VAL A 451 -0.98 -23.56 0.72
CA VAL A 451 -2.16 -22.86 0.17
C VAL A 451 -1.99 -21.33 0.22
N TYR A 452 -1.34 -20.81 1.28
CA TYR A 452 -1.13 -19.38 1.50
C TYR A 452 0.36 -19.01 1.64
N PRO A 453 1.21 -19.31 0.63
CA PRO A 453 2.68 -19.20 0.75
C PRO A 453 3.19 -17.77 0.94
N ASN A 454 2.35 -16.76 0.70
CA ASN A 454 2.71 -15.35 0.78
C ASN A 454 2.45 -14.70 2.15
N ILE A 455 1.77 -15.38 3.09
CA ILE A 455 1.49 -14.82 4.42
C ILE A 455 2.66 -15.08 5.37
N ALA A 456 3.26 -14.04 5.94
CA ALA A 456 4.57 -14.12 6.59
C ALA A 456 4.69 -15.14 7.73
N ASN A 457 3.64 -15.32 8.54
CA ASN A 457 3.64 -16.23 9.68
C ASN A 457 2.98 -17.61 9.41
N VAL A 458 2.63 -17.92 8.15
CA VAL A 458 1.77 -19.05 7.79
C VAL A 458 2.29 -20.40 8.29
N MET A 459 3.60 -20.64 8.23
CA MET A 459 4.22 -21.89 8.67
C MET A 459 3.94 -22.22 10.14
N ASN A 460 3.80 -21.21 11.00
CA ASN A 460 3.57 -21.35 12.44
C ASN A 460 2.18 -20.84 12.86
N SER A 461 1.25 -20.81 11.91
CA SER A 461 -0.10 -20.27 12.10
C SER A 461 -1.04 -21.17 12.88
N GLY A 462 -0.68 -22.41 13.22
CA GLY A 462 -1.54 -23.35 13.96
C GLY A 462 -1.63 -23.06 15.46
N TYR A 463 -2.69 -23.53 16.11
CA TYR A 463 -2.84 -23.57 17.57
C TYR A 463 -3.69 -24.78 18.01
N ASN A 464 -3.50 -25.21 19.26
CA ASN A 464 -4.30 -26.23 19.91
C ASN A 464 -4.42 -25.90 21.41
N VAL A 465 -5.63 -25.94 21.97
CA VAL A 465 -5.89 -25.53 23.36
C VAL A 465 -7.00 -26.36 23.99
N ALA A 466 -6.75 -26.83 25.22
CA ALA A 466 -7.73 -27.48 26.08
C ALA A 466 -8.30 -26.43 27.04
N ILE A 467 -9.51 -25.94 26.77
CA ILE A 467 -10.18 -24.91 27.58
C ILE A 467 -10.95 -25.58 28.72
N PRO A 468 -10.64 -25.31 30.00
CA PRO A 468 -11.43 -25.81 31.12
C PRO A 468 -12.87 -25.32 31.04
N LEU A 469 -13.84 -26.22 31.21
CA LEU A 469 -15.25 -25.89 31.22
C LEU A 469 -15.61 -25.35 32.62
N THR A 470 -16.09 -24.10 32.65
CA THR A 470 -16.55 -23.42 33.88
C THR A 470 -18.06 -23.32 33.91
N SER A 471 -18.65 -23.07 35.08
CA SER A 471 -20.10 -22.87 35.19
C SER A 471 -20.60 -21.65 34.42
N GLN A 472 -19.75 -20.65 34.15
CA GLN A 472 -20.04 -19.50 33.29
C GLN A 472 -20.13 -19.86 31.80
N LEU A 473 -19.43 -20.92 31.36
CA LEU A 473 -19.47 -21.41 29.99
C LEU A 473 -20.70 -22.27 29.71
N LEU A 474 -21.30 -22.93 30.71
CA LEU A 474 -22.37 -23.93 30.50
C LEU A 474 -23.61 -23.37 29.77
N GLY A 475 -24.09 -24.12 28.77
CA GLY A 475 -25.25 -23.80 27.95
C GLY A 475 -25.12 -22.60 27.01
N LYS A 476 -24.00 -21.88 27.06
CA LYS A 476 -23.71 -20.70 26.21
C LYS A 476 -23.51 -21.08 24.76
N GLN A 477 -24.04 -20.24 23.87
CA GLN A 477 -23.58 -20.17 22.48
C GLN A 477 -22.31 -19.30 22.44
N VAL A 478 -21.23 -19.84 21.87
CA VAL A 478 -19.89 -19.26 21.95
C VAL A 478 -19.32 -19.02 20.55
N ARG A 479 -18.70 -17.85 20.35
CA ARG A 479 -17.78 -17.60 19.23
C ARG A 479 -16.32 -17.62 19.70
N VAL A 480 -15.43 -17.95 18.78
CA VAL A 480 -13.98 -18.03 19.01
C VAL A 480 -13.27 -16.93 18.24
N ILE A 481 -12.45 -16.15 18.94
CA ILE A 481 -11.50 -15.21 18.33
C ILE A 481 -10.09 -15.75 18.53
N THR A 482 -9.28 -15.67 17.49
CA THR A 482 -7.83 -15.96 17.57
C THR A 482 -7.07 -14.63 17.48
N ARG A 483 -6.27 -14.30 18.49
CA ARG A 483 -5.59 -13.00 18.61
C ARG A 483 -4.07 -13.15 18.55
N TYR A 484 -3.38 -12.24 17.87
CA TYR A 484 -1.96 -11.92 18.09
C TYR A 484 -1.85 -10.57 18.80
N SER A 485 -0.95 -10.43 19.78
CA SER A 485 -0.69 -9.17 20.49
C SER A 485 0.79 -8.98 20.83
N ASP A 486 1.22 -7.72 20.93
CA ASP A 486 2.51 -7.28 21.44
C ASP A 486 2.65 -7.43 22.97
N ASN A 487 1.53 -7.61 23.68
CA ASN A 487 1.41 -7.54 25.13
C ASN A 487 1.13 -8.90 25.77
N ALA A 488 1.79 -9.18 26.90
CA ALA A 488 1.72 -10.45 27.64
C ALA A 488 0.36 -10.76 28.30
N GLN A 489 -0.59 -9.82 28.28
CA GLN A 489 -1.97 -10.02 28.70
C GLN A 489 -2.97 -10.00 27.52
N GLY A 490 -2.50 -9.78 26.29
CA GLY A 490 -3.31 -9.72 25.06
C GLY A 490 -4.15 -8.44 24.89
N ASN A 491 -3.80 -7.36 25.60
CA ASN A 491 -4.55 -6.09 25.65
C ASN A 491 -3.82 -4.89 25.02
N GLY A 492 -2.64 -5.08 24.43
CA GLY A 492 -1.87 -4.02 23.78
C GLY A 492 -2.30 -3.76 22.35
N ASN A 493 -1.36 -3.55 21.43
CA ASN A 493 -1.66 -3.60 20.00
C ASN A 493 -1.93 -5.06 19.60
N PHE A 494 -3.06 -5.32 18.95
CA PHE A 494 -3.48 -6.66 18.58
C PHE A 494 -4.14 -6.73 17.21
N VAL A 495 -4.15 -7.93 16.63
CA VAL A 495 -4.94 -8.28 15.45
C VAL A 495 -5.73 -9.56 15.74
N ASP A 496 -7.01 -9.52 15.39
CA ASP A 496 -7.98 -10.58 15.65
C ASP A 496 -8.43 -11.26 14.36
N TYR A 497 -8.52 -12.59 14.40
CA TYR A 497 -9.33 -13.37 13.48
C TYR A 497 -10.62 -13.78 14.15
N TRP A 498 -11.71 -13.25 13.63
CA TRP A 498 -13.06 -13.59 14.05
C TRP A 498 -13.47 -14.82 13.25
N ASN A 499 -13.64 -15.97 13.92
CA ASN A 499 -14.04 -17.21 13.25
C ASN A 499 -15.57 -17.20 12.95
N ASP A 500 -16.04 -16.15 12.28
CA ASP A 500 -17.45 -15.73 12.30
C ASP A 500 -18.45 -16.74 11.71
N GLY A 501 -17.99 -17.64 10.85
CA GLY A 501 -18.80 -18.77 10.34
C GLY A 501 -18.94 -19.96 11.31
N LYS A 502 -18.23 -19.97 12.44
CA LYS A 502 -18.10 -21.13 13.35
C LYS A 502 -18.36 -20.74 14.81
N THR A 503 -19.63 -20.74 15.19
CA THR A 503 -20.06 -20.71 16.60
C THR A 503 -20.48 -22.11 17.05
N PHE A 504 -20.45 -22.38 18.35
CA PHE A 504 -20.89 -23.66 18.91
C PHE A 504 -21.63 -23.48 20.23
N GLN A 505 -22.57 -24.37 20.52
CA GLN A 505 -23.18 -24.44 21.84
C GLN A 505 -22.29 -25.30 22.75
N THR A 506 -22.03 -24.81 23.95
CA THR A 506 -21.36 -25.55 25.01
C THR A 506 -22.29 -26.59 25.63
N ARG A 507 -21.72 -27.58 26.32
CA ARG A 507 -22.44 -28.50 27.23
C ARG A 507 -23.49 -27.77 28.06
N GLY A 508 -24.73 -28.25 28.01
CA GLY A 508 -25.85 -27.70 28.79
C GLY A 508 -25.65 -27.88 30.29
N ASN A 509 -26.46 -27.19 31.10
CA ASN A 509 -26.40 -27.26 32.56
C ASN A 509 -27.47 -28.21 33.11
N GLN A 510 -27.12 -29.47 33.39
CA GLN A 510 -28.00 -30.39 34.10
C GLN A 510 -27.81 -30.28 35.61
N ASN A 511 -28.90 -30.48 36.36
CA ASN A 511 -28.90 -30.60 37.81
C ASN A 511 -29.92 -31.66 38.21
N LYS A 512 -29.48 -32.73 38.87
CA LYS A 512 -30.31 -33.89 39.27
C LYS A 512 -29.85 -34.44 40.61
N GLY A 513 -30.78 -34.96 41.39
CA GLY A 513 -30.48 -35.63 42.64
C GLY A 513 -31.65 -36.49 43.11
N TRP A 514 -31.39 -37.33 44.11
CA TRP A 514 -32.39 -38.10 44.82
C TRP A 514 -31.87 -38.48 46.22
N LEU A 515 -32.76 -38.66 47.19
CA LEU A 515 -32.43 -39.29 48.47
C LEU A 515 -33.07 -40.68 48.52
N ASP A 516 -32.20 -41.69 48.52
CA ASP A 516 -32.55 -43.09 48.72
C ASP A 516 -33.01 -43.33 50.17
N VAL A 517 -32.43 -42.58 51.12
CA VAL A 517 -32.82 -42.56 52.53
C VAL A 517 -32.79 -41.13 53.07
N PHE A 518 -33.87 -40.72 53.73
CA PHE A 518 -33.91 -39.52 54.56
C PHE A 518 -34.81 -39.77 55.78
N LYS A 519 -34.21 -40.19 56.91
CA LYS A 519 -34.95 -40.65 58.10
C LYS A 519 -34.24 -40.33 59.41
N GLN A 520 -34.98 -40.00 60.45
CA GLN A 520 -34.44 -39.87 61.81
C GLN A 520 -34.26 -41.24 62.46
N SER A 521 -33.14 -41.43 63.17
CA SER A 521 -32.86 -42.56 64.05
C SER A 521 -32.22 -42.04 65.34
N GLY A 522 -32.99 -42.04 66.44
CA GLY A 522 -32.57 -41.41 67.70
C GLY A 522 -32.23 -39.93 67.52
N ASN A 523 -31.02 -39.52 67.93
CA ASN A 523 -30.55 -38.13 67.82
C ASN A 523 -29.74 -37.85 66.52
N LYS A 524 -29.99 -38.62 65.45
CA LYS A 524 -29.38 -38.41 64.13
C LYS A 524 -30.42 -38.54 63.02
N ILE A 525 -30.14 -37.94 61.86
CA ILE A 525 -30.88 -38.12 60.61
C ILE A 525 -29.91 -38.69 59.58
N HIS A 526 -30.21 -39.89 59.09
CA HIS A 526 -29.45 -40.51 58.00
C HIS A 526 -29.94 -39.94 56.67
N ALA A 527 -29.03 -39.32 55.92
CA ALA A 527 -29.26 -38.80 54.58
C ALA A 527 -28.33 -39.52 53.59
N MET A 528 -28.89 -40.40 52.77
CA MET A 528 -28.17 -41.15 51.74
C MET A 528 -28.84 -40.97 50.38
N GLY A 529 -28.05 -40.79 49.33
CA GLY A 529 -28.55 -40.50 47.99
C GLY A 529 -27.46 -40.02 47.04
N TRP A 530 -27.81 -39.07 46.18
CA TRP A 530 -26.90 -38.44 45.22
C TRP A 530 -27.39 -37.06 44.77
N HIS A 531 -26.46 -36.18 44.40
CA HIS A 531 -26.67 -34.91 43.69
C HIS A 531 -25.54 -34.73 42.69
N ILE A 532 -25.90 -34.66 41.40
CA ILE A 532 -24.99 -34.53 40.26
C ILE A 532 -25.41 -33.30 39.45
N THR A 533 -24.45 -32.47 39.05
CA THR A 533 -24.74 -31.25 38.29
C THR A 533 -23.52 -30.76 37.54
N ASP A 534 -23.72 -30.35 36.29
CA ASP A 534 -22.66 -29.73 35.47
C ASP A 534 -22.12 -28.46 36.13
N SER A 535 -22.97 -27.71 36.85
CA SER A 535 -22.56 -26.53 37.62
C SER A 535 -21.58 -26.80 38.77
N SER A 536 -21.27 -28.06 39.09
CA SER A 536 -20.27 -28.41 40.13
C SER A 536 -18.82 -28.41 39.64
N LEU A 537 -18.57 -28.24 38.33
CA LEU A 537 -17.23 -28.22 37.70
C LEU A 537 -16.18 -27.39 38.44
N ASP A 538 -16.54 -26.19 38.87
CA ASP A 538 -15.67 -25.22 39.56
C ASP A 538 -15.96 -25.11 41.07
N LYS A 539 -16.78 -26.00 41.63
CA LYS A 539 -17.32 -25.91 43.01
C LYS A 539 -16.85 -27.08 43.87
N LYS A 540 -15.69 -26.88 44.52
CA LYS A 540 -14.97 -27.91 45.30
C LYS A 540 -15.62 -28.29 46.63
N ASN A 541 -16.60 -27.53 47.13
CA ASN A 541 -17.21 -27.77 48.43
C ASN A 541 -18.66 -28.24 48.27
N HIS A 542 -19.04 -29.27 49.03
CA HIS A 542 -20.36 -29.89 48.98
C HIS A 542 -20.98 -29.88 50.39
N TYR A 543 -22.25 -29.49 50.48
CA TYR A 543 -22.99 -29.37 51.74
C TYR A 543 -24.38 -30.00 51.65
N LEU A 544 -24.85 -30.49 52.79
CA LEU A 544 -26.28 -30.60 53.08
C LEU A 544 -26.69 -29.42 53.95
N ILE A 545 -27.76 -28.74 53.58
CA ILE A 545 -28.37 -27.66 54.37
C ILE A 545 -29.77 -28.10 54.76
N ILE A 546 -30.06 -28.02 56.05
CA ILE A 546 -31.33 -28.40 56.65
C ILE A 546 -32.15 -27.14 56.91
N LEU A 547 -33.37 -27.12 56.42
CA LEU A 547 -34.28 -26.00 56.51
C LEU A 547 -35.58 -26.43 57.23
N ASP A 548 -36.26 -25.51 57.91
CA ASP A 548 -37.64 -25.73 58.36
C ASP A 548 -38.67 -25.45 57.25
N SER A 549 -39.95 -25.68 57.57
CA SER A 549 -41.07 -25.45 56.65
C SER A 549 -41.19 -24.02 56.09
N ASN A 550 -40.48 -23.04 56.67
CA ASN A 550 -40.43 -21.66 56.19
C ASN A 550 -39.13 -21.36 55.42
N ASN A 551 -38.41 -22.40 54.98
CA ASN A 551 -37.10 -22.34 54.34
C ASN A 551 -35.99 -21.70 55.21
N LYS A 552 -36.16 -21.63 56.54
CA LYS A 552 -35.14 -21.06 57.44
C LYS A 552 -34.06 -22.09 57.73
N GLU A 553 -32.79 -21.73 57.51
CA GLU A 553 -31.64 -22.58 57.80
C GLU A 553 -31.54 -22.94 59.30
N LEU A 554 -31.51 -24.25 59.57
CA LEU A 554 -31.38 -24.86 60.90
C LEU A 554 -29.98 -25.44 61.16
N GLY A 555 -29.24 -25.72 60.08
CA GLY A 555 -27.89 -26.29 60.14
C GLY A 555 -27.35 -26.59 58.74
N ARG A 556 -26.02 -26.53 58.62
CA ARG A 556 -25.27 -26.79 57.39
C ARG A 556 -24.10 -27.68 57.69
N TYR A 557 -23.94 -28.73 56.89
CA TYR A 557 -23.01 -29.81 57.12
C TYR A 557 -22.20 -30.04 55.85
N LYS A 558 -20.87 -29.88 55.94
CA LYS A 558 -19.99 -30.19 54.80
C LYS A 558 -19.94 -31.71 54.65
N VAL A 559 -20.24 -32.20 53.46
CA VAL A 559 -20.30 -33.65 53.17
C VAL A 559 -19.24 -34.05 52.15
N PRO A 560 -18.66 -35.25 52.26
CA PRO A 560 -17.83 -35.82 51.22
C PRO A 560 -18.69 -36.34 50.07
N THR A 561 -18.14 -36.31 48.87
CA THR A 561 -18.68 -36.97 47.67
C THR A 561 -18.25 -38.44 47.65
N ILE A 562 -19.18 -39.37 47.40
CA ILE A 562 -18.91 -40.82 47.33
C ILE A 562 -19.29 -41.43 45.98
N ALA A 563 -18.61 -42.52 45.60
CA ALA A 563 -18.81 -43.17 44.32
C ALA A 563 -20.23 -43.76 44.16
N ARG A 564 -20.87 -43.51 43.01
CA ARG A 564 -22.18 -44.06 42.62
C ARG A 564 -22.14 -44.62 41.18
N PRO A 565 -21.55 -45.81 40.96
CA PRO A 565 -21.43 -46.40 39.62
C PRO A 565 -22.79 -46.72 38.96
N ASP A 566 -23.85 -46.85 39.76
CA ASP A 566 -25.24 -46.98 39.31
C ASP A 566 -25.75 -45.67 38.68
N VAL A 567 -25.55 -44.53 39.36
CA VAL A 567 -25.87 -43.19 38.85
C VAL A 567 -25.04 -42.87 37.61
N ALA A 568 -23.76 -43.24 37.61
CA ALA A 568 -22.84 -43.07 36.48
C ALA A 568 -23.28 -43.82 35.21
N LYS A 569 -23.91 -44.99 35.34
CA LYS A 569 -24.43 -45.76 34.18
C LYS A 569 -25.62 -45.08 33.52
N VAL A 570 -26.48 -44.41 34.30
CA VAL A 570 -27.70 -43.75 33.81
C VAL A 570 -27.42 -42.33 33.32
N TYR A 571 -26.53 -41.61 34.02
CA TYR A 571 -26.24 -40.20 33.81
C TYR A 571 -24.78 -39.93 33.44
N SER A 572 -24.16 -40.83 32.66
CA SER A 572 -22.75 -40.77 32.23
C SER A 572 -22.34 -39.44 31.56
N THR A 573 -23.31 -38.69 31.05
CA THR A 573 -23.12 -37.39 30.40
C THR A 573 -23.21 -36.19 31.33
N ILE A 574 -23.46 -36.35 32.64
CA ILE A 574 -23.52 -35.23 33.61
C ILE A 574 -22.22 -35.22 34.43
N TYR A 575 -21.60 -34.05 34.60
CA TYR A 575 -20.43 -33.94 35.46
C TYR A 575 -20.72 -34.37 36.91
N GLY A 576 -19.77 -35.05 37.52
CA GLY A 576 -19.91 -35.62 38.85
C GLY A 576 -20.69 -36.94 38.91
N ALA A 577 -21.27 -37.47 37.82
CA ALA A 577 -22.10 -38.68 37.87
C ALA A 577 -21.44 -39.92 38.51
N GLN A 578 -20.12 -40.05 38.41
CA GLN A 578 -19.35 -41.11 39.08
C GLN A 578 -19.26 -40.97 40.60
N ASN A 579 -19.25 -39.73 41.13
CA ASN A 579 -18.85 -39.42 42.51
C ASN A 579 -19.86 -38.54 43.28
N GLY A 580 -20.97 -38.11 42.68
CA GLY A 580 -21.95 -37.23 43.33
C GLY A 580 -22.84 -37.91 44.38
N GLY A 581 -22.45 -39.08 44.89
CA GLY A 581 -23.15 -39.75 45.97
C GLY A 581 -23.00 -39.03 47.29
N ILE A 582 -23.99 -39.23 48.16
CA ILE A 582 -24.09 -38.66 49.50
C ILE A 582 -24.41 -39.81 50.45
N ASP A 583 -23.67 -39.91 51.56
CA ASP A 583 -24.01 -40.73 52.72
C ASP A 583 -23.52 -40.00 53.96
N TYR A 584 -24.44 -39.48 54.77
CA TYR A 584 -24.09 -38.63 55.91
C TYR A 584 -25.09 -38.73 57.06
N GLU A 585 -24.55 -38.69 58.28
CA GLU A 585 -25.27 -38.75 59.55
C GLU A 585 -25.37 -37.35 60.17
N ILE A 586 -26.51 -36.70 60.00
CA ILE A 586 -26.75 -35.33 60.47
C ILE A 586 -27.15 -35.37 61.96
N PRO A 587 -26.45 -34.67 62.88
CA PRO A 587 -26.86 -34.62 64.28
C PRO A 587 -28.13 -33.79 64.46
N VAL A 588 -29.13 -34.33 65.16
CA VAL A 588 -30.35 -33.60 65.53
C VAL A 588 -30.00 -32.52 66.56
N THR A 589 -30.33 -31.26 66.24
CA THR A 589 -30.09 -30.10 67.11
C THR A 589 -31.37 -29.61 67.76
N SER A 590 -31.27 -28.85 68.86
CA SER A 590 -32.41 -28.21 69.52
C SER A 590 -33.20 -27.27 68.61
N ALA A 591 -32.60 -26.75 67.53
CA ALA A 591 -33.27 -25.90 66.54
C ALA A 591 -34.17 -26.68 65.57
N MET A 592 -33.98 -28.01 65.47
CA MET A 592 -34.77 -28.92 64.62
C MET A 592 -35.95 -29.55 65.37
N LYS A 593 -35.82 -29.80 66.68
CA LYS A 593 -36.83 -30.52 67.47
C LYS A 593 -38.21 -29.89 67.38
N GLY A 594 -39.22 -30.75 67.19
CA GLY A 594 -40.62 -30.36 67.04
C GLY A 594 -41.00 -29.77 65.68
N LYS A 595 -40.05 -29.51 64.77
CA LYS A 595 -40.30 -28.94 63.44
C LYS A 595 -40.40 -30.01 62.36
N ALA A 596 -41.14 -29.69 61.30
CA ALA A 596 -40.94 -30.33 59.99
C ALA A 596 -39.66 -29.79 59.35
N ILE A 597 -38.90 -30.67 58.68
CA ILE A 597 -37.67 -30.29 57.97
C ILE A 597 -37.65 -30.87 56.55
N HIS A 598 -36.98 -30.14 55.65
CA HIS A 598 -36.49 -30.67 54.38
C HIS A 598 -34.99 -30.37 54.23
N VAL A 599 -34.38 -30.94 53.21
CA VAL A 599 -32.93 -30.86 52.97
C VAL A 599 -32.66 -30.43 51.53
N ILE A 600 -31.68 -29.55 51.37
CA ILE A 600 -31.10 -29.22 50.07
C ILE A 600 -29.63 -29.69 50.04
N SER A 601 -29.15 -30.07 48.86
CA SER A 601 -27.73 -30.32 48.63
C SER A 601 -27.14 -29.16 47.83
N ARG A 602 -26.04 -28.60 48.32
CA ARG A 602 -25.35 -27.43 47.74
C ARG A 602 -23.94 -27.78 47.30
N TYR A 603 -23.60 -27.56 46.03
CA TYR A 603 -22.20 -27.40 45.63
C TYR A 603 -21.83 -25.92 45.60
N THR A 604 -20.63 -25.56 46.03
CA THR A 604 -20.15 -24.16 46.08
C THR A 604 -18.63 -24.03 45.98
N ASN A 605 -18.16 -22.90 45.46
CA ASN A 605 -16.74 -22.56 45.39
C ASN A 605 -16.16 -22.14 46.76
N ASP A 606 -17.01 -21.75 47.71
CA ASP A 606 -16.64 -21.21 49.01
C ASP A 606 -16.50 -22.29 50.11
N ALA A 607 -15.51 -22.12 51.00
CA ALA A 607 -15.21 -23.06 52.09
C ALA A 607 -16.18 -22.94 53.28
N GLN A 608 -17.00 -21.89 53.33
CA GLN A 608 -18.04 -21.65 54.33
C GLN A 608 -19.47 -21.92 53.77
N GLY A 609 -19.60 -22.11 52.46
CA GLY A 609 -20.86 -22.46 51.78
C GLY A 609 -21.73 -21.29 51.28
N ASN A 610 -21.18 -20.08 51.28
CA ASN A 610 -21.89 -18.82 51.01
C ASN A 610 -21.53 -18.13 49.68
N GLY A 611 -20.55 -18.65 48.93
CA GLY A 611 -20.08 -18.08 47.66
C GLY A 611 -21.01 -18.35 46.49
N GLU A 612 -20.47 -18.55 45.29
CA GLU A 612 -21.28 -19.02 44.16
C GLU A 612 -21.67 -20.48 44.39
N PHE A 613 -22.95 -20.81 44.21
CA PHE A 613 -23.48 -22.13 44.52
C PHE A 613 -24.49 -22.64 43.49
N THR A 614 -24.73 -23.94 43.52
CA THR A 614 -25.83 -24.62 42.85
C THR A 614 -26.49 -25.57 43.85
N ASP A 615 -27.81 -25.46 43.96
CA ASP A 615 -28.62 -26.20 44.93
C ASP A 615 -29.49 -27.24 44.21
N TYR A 616 -29.67 -28.39 44.84
CA TYR A 616 -30.71 -29.35 44.52
C TYR A 616 -31.64 -29.51 45.72
N TRP A 617 -32.93 -29.26 45.48
CA TRP A 617 -33.99 -29.40 46.48
C TRP A 617 -34.52 -30.83 46.41
N PHE A 618 -34.29 -31.61 47.45
CA PHE A 618 -34.83 -32.97 47.50
C PHE A 618 -36.33 -32.93 47.83
N PRO A 619 -37.16 -33.79 47.21
CA PRO A 619 -38.59 -33.87 47.50
C PRO A 619 -38.89 -34.51 48.88
N ASN A 620 -37.89 -35.16 49.49
CA ASN A 620 -38.03 -35.84 50.78
C ASN A 620 -38.10 -34.83 51.94
N GLN A 621 -39.03 -35.05 52.86
CA GLN A 621 -39.20 -34.27 54.09
C GLN A 621 -39.41 -35.19 55.30
N ILE A 622 -39.07 -34.70 56.49
CA ILE A 622 -39.43 -35.34 57.77
C ILE A 622 -40.45 -34.42 58.45
N ASN A 623 -41.70 -34.89 58.54
CA ASN A 623 -42.84 -34.07 58.97
C ASN A 623 -42.76 -33.56 60.42
N LYS A 624 -41.97 -34.22 61.28
CA LYS A 624 -41.67 -33.79 62.65
C LYS A 624 -40.41 -34.48 63.17
N ILE A 625 -39.43 -33.70 63.63
CA ILE A 625 -38.27 -34.21 64.37
C ILE A 625 -38.63 -34.39 65.85
N SER A 626 -38.28 -35.54 66.43
CA SER A 626 -38.53 -35.90 67.83
C SER A 626 -37.52 -35.35 68.84
#